data_AF-A0A951Q7D7-F1
#
_entry.id   AF-A0A951Q7D7-F1
#
_cell.length_a   1.000
_cell.length_b   1.000
_cell.length_c   1.000
_cell.angle_alpha   90.00
_cell.angle_beta   90.00
_cell.angle_gamma   90.00
#
_symmetry.space_group_name_H-M   'P 1'
#
loop_
_entity.id
_entity.type
_entity.pdbx_description
1 polymer ?
#
loop_
_entity_poly.entity_id
_entity_poly.type
_entity_poly.pdbx_seq_one_letter_code
_entity_poly.pdbx_strand_id
1 'polypeptide(L)' 'RSNRSYNKSYSQGYTQRLQPLTEEGLASRLGVNVETLREQRVNLPPPLFVSWCKGKDRSGIGWEFFEDTGLYYAVS' A
#
# COMPACT_ATOMS: atom_id res chain seq x y z
N ARG A 1 19.98 -24.95 -7.89
CA ARG A 1 18.69 -24.75 -7.19
C ARG A 1 18.98 -23.90 -5.94
N SER A 2 18.98 -22.57 -6.06
CA SER A 2 19.28 -21.70 -4.91
C SER A 2 18.01 -21.41 -4.14
N ASN A 3 17.89 -22.00 -2.95
CA ASN A 3 16.85 -21.70 -1.96
C ASN A 3 17.02 -20.26 -1.47
N ARG A 4 16.28 -19.32 -2.10
CA ARG A 4 16.17 -17.94 -1.64
C ARG A 4 15.19 -17.94 -0.47
N SER A 5 15.70 -18.20 0.72
CA SER A 5 14.98 -18.00 1.98
C SER A 5 14.63 -16.51 2.09
N TYR A 6 13.36 -16.19 1.81
CA TYR A 6 12.81 -14.85 2.04
C TYR A 6 12.70 -14.64 3.54
N ASN A 7 13.78 -14.12 4.14
CA ASN A 7 13.74 -13.59 5.49
C ASN A 7 12.84 -12.34 5.45
N LYS A 8 11.55 -12.51 5.79
CA LYS A 8 10.62 -11.41 6.07
C LYS A 8 11.05 -10.77 7.39
N SER A 9 12.13 -10.00 7.34
CA SER A 9 12.44 -9.02 8.38
C SER A 9 11.38 -7.93 8.25
N TYR A 10 10.31 -8.03 9.04
CA TYR A 10 9.43 -6.91 9.31
C TYR A 10 10.30 -5.86 10.01
N SER A 11 10.97 -5.03 9.22
CA SER A 11 11.65 -3.85 9.70
C SER A 11 10.58 -2.94 10.28
N GLN A 12 10.35 -3.08 11.58
CA GLN A 12 9.74 -2.09 12.45
C GLN A 12 10.71 -0.91 12.60
N GLY A 13 11.17 -0.40 11.46
CA GLY A 13 11.77 0.92 11.36
C GLY A 13 10.61 1.88 11.41
N TYR A 14 10.71 2.88 12.26
CA TYR A 14 9.84 4.04 12.24
C TYR A 14 9.91 4.67 10.84
N THR A 15 9.11 4.18 9.89
CA THR A 15 8.70 4.96 8.73
C THR A 15 8.09 6.19 9.36
N GLN A 16 8.78 7.34 9.23
CA GLN A 16 8.27 8.65 9.62
C GLN A 16 6.77 8.64 9.33
N ARG A 17 5.93 8.66 10.39
CA ARG A 17 4.52 8.27 10.29
C ARG A 17 3.89 9.03 9.14
N LEU A 18 3.80 8.38 7.98
CA LEU A 18 3.29 9.05 6.80
C LEU A 18 1.85 9.40 7.14
N GLN A 19 1.48 10.63 6.82
CA GLN A 19 0.12 11.04 7.06
C GLN A 19 -0.82 10.10 6.30
N PRO A 20 -1.90 9.62 6.94
CA PRO A 20 -2.88 8.83 6.25
C PRO A 20 -3.40 9.61 5.05
N LEU A 21 -3.56 8.94 3.92
CA LEU A 21 -4.03 9.56 2.70
C LEU A 21 -5.51 9.29 2.49
N THR A 22 -6.22 10.28 1.94
CA THR A 22 -7.52 10.03 1.35
C THR A 22 -7.37 9.22 0.07
N GLU A 23 -8.48 8.76 -0.46
CA GLU A 23 -8.50 8.01 -1.71
C GLU A 23 -7.92 8.79 -2.89
N GLU A 24 -8.24 10.08 -2.98
CA GLU A 24 -7.73 11.00 -3.99
C GLU A 24 -6.23 11.25 -3.80
N GLY A 25 -5.79 11.42 -2.54
CA GLY A 25 -4.39 11.61 -2.20
C GLY A 25 -3.54 10.39 -2.57
N LEU A 26 -4.04 9.19 -2.27
CA LEU A 26 -3.35 7.96 -2.64
C LEU A 26 -3.37 7.74 -4.16
N ALA A 27 -4.50 7.96 -4.83
CA ALA A 27 -4.60 7.84 -6.28
C ALA A 27 -3.60 8.76 -7.01
N SER A 28 -3.53 10.03 -6.57
CA SER A 28 -2.55 10.99 -7.06
C SER A 28 -1.10 10.52 -6.82
N ARG A 29 -0.81 10.01 -5.63
CA ARG A 29 0.53 9.51 -5.27
C ARG A 29 0.94 8.30 -6.11
N LEU A 30 0.02 7.38 -6.38
CA LEU A 30 0.24 6.18 -7.19
C LEU A 30 0.17 6.46 -8.71
N GLY A 31 -0.22 7.68 -9.11
CA GLY A 31 -0.37 8.06 -10.52
C GLY A 31 -1.50 7.29 -11.22
N VAL A 32 -2.58 7.00 -10.50
CA VAL A 32 -3.76 6.29 -11.01
C VAL A 32 -5.03 7.11 -10.80
N ASN A 33 -6.11 6.71 -11.45
CA ASN A 33 -7.43 7.28 -11.19
C ASN A 33 -8.03 6.72 -9.89
N VAL A 34 -8.87 7.51 -9.23
CA VAL A 34 -9.61 7.11 -8.02
C VAL A 34 -10.45 5.86 -8.27
N GLU A 35 -11.09 5.77 -9.44
CA GLU A 35 -11.87 4.60 -9.85
C GLU A 35 -11.03 3.33 -9.92
N THR A 36 -9.86 3.39 -10.55
CA THR A 36 -8.92 2.25 -10.61
C THR A 36 -8.49 1.82 -9.22
N LEU A 37 -8.23 2.79 -8.33
CA LEU A 37 -7.84 2.49 -6.96
C LEU A 37 -8.99 1.80 -6.18
N ARG A 38 -10.23 2.26 -6.35
CA ARG A 38 -11.44 1.60 -5.80
C ARG A 38 -11.60 0.18 -6.32
N GLU A 39 -11.51 0.00 -7.64
CA GLU A 39 -11.62 -1.30 -8.27
C GLU A 39 -10.57 -2.28 -7.74
N GLN A 40 -9.31 -1.86 -7.63
CA GLN A 40 -8.26 -2.71 -7.08
C GLN A 40 -8.48 -3.02 -5.60
N ARG A 41 -8.98 -2.06 -4.81
CA ARG A 41 -9.29 -2.29 -3.39
C ARG A 41 -10.41 -3.33 -3.23
N VAL A 42 -11.42 -3.33 -4.10
CA VAL A 42 -12.54 -4.28 -4.04
C VAL A 42 -12.16 -5.65 -4.61
N ASN A 43 -11.38 -5.67 -5.70
CA ASN A 43 -11.05 -6.89 -6.42
C ASN A 43 -9.87 -7.66 -5.82
N LEU A 44 -8.98 -6.99 -5.07
CA LEU A 44 -7.81 -7.62 -4.46
C LEU A 44 -8.02 -7.84 -2.96
N PRO A 45 -7.64 -9.03 -2.43
CA PRO A 45 -7.44 -9.22 -1.01
C PRO A 45 -6.46 -8.17 -0.43
N PRO A 46 -6.61 -7.74 0.85
CA PRO A 46 -5.81 -6.67 1.42
C PRO A 46 -4.29 -6.82 1.24
N PRO A 47 -3.66 -8.00 1.44
CA PRO A 47 -2.21 -8.16 1.23
C PRO A 47 -1.77 -7.98 -0.23
N LEU A 48 -2.64 -8.32 -1.19
CA LEU A 48 -2.37 -8.14 -2.61
C LEU A 48 -2.57 -6.69 -3.03
N PHE A 49 -3.58 -6.01 -2.46
CA PHE A 49 -3.76 -4.57 -2.65
C PHE A 49 -2.54 -3.78 -2.15
N VAL A 50 -2.05 -4.09 -0.94
CA VAL A 50 -0.85 -3.47 -0.38
C VAL A 50 0.36 -3.67 -1.30
N SER A 51 0.53 -4.88 -1.84
CA SER A 51 1.62 -5.20 -2.77
C SER A 51 1.48 -4.47 -4.10
N TRP A 52 0.25 -4.31 -4.60
CA TRP A 52 -0.06 -3.53 -5.80
C TRP A 52 0.28 -2.05 -5.59
N CYS A 53 -0.12 -1.46 -4.45
CA CYS A 53 0.26 -0.10 -4.08
C CYS A 53 1.78 0.05 -4.03
N LYS A 54 2.48 -0.90 -3.40
CA LYS A 54 3.96 -0.93 -3.31
C LYS A 54 4.64 -0.92 -4.67
N GLY A 55 4.07 -1.60 -5.67
CA GLY A 55 4.58 -1.63 -7.04
C GLY A 55 4.33 -0.35 -7.84
N LYS A 56 3.34 0.47 -7.44
CA LYS A 56 2.99 1.74 -8.09
C LYS A 56 3.64 2.94 -7.41
N ASP A 57 3.82 2.88 -6.10
CA ASP A 57 4.42 3.94 -5.31
C ASP A 57 5.91 4.08 -5.63
N ARG A 58 6.35 5.27 -6.05
CA ARG A 58 7.76 5.54 -6.37
C ARG A 58 8.70 5.35 -5.18
N SER A 59 8.20 5.46 -3.96
CA SER A 59 8.96 5.22 -2.72
C SER A 59 8.90 3.75 -2.28
N GLY A 60 8.19 2.88 -3.00
CA GLY A 60 8.05 1.47 -2.68
C GLY A 60 7.27 1.22 -1.39
N ILE A 61 6.24 2.04 -1.12
CA ILE A 61 5.43 1.97 0.11
C ILE A 61 4.11 1.25 -0.17
N GLY A 62 3.80 0.28 0.68
CA GLY A 62 2.48 -0.37 0.68
C GLY A 62 1.46 0.53 1.38
N TRP A 63 0.22 0.52 0.91
CA TRP A 63 -0.86 1.28 1.52
C TRP A 63 -2.02 0.35 1.82
N GLU A 64 -2.53 0.42 3.04
CA GLU A 64 -3.65 -0.39 3.51
C GLU A 64 -4.84 0.50 3.85
N PHE A 65 -6.03 0.09 3.43
CA PHE A 65 -7.27 0.82 3.71
C PHE A 65 -7.82 0.44 5.08
N PHE A 66 -8.05 1.43 5.93
CA PHE A 66 -8.70 1.24 7.22
C PHE A 66 -10.15 1.69 7.12
N GLU A 67 -11.08 0.73 7.19
CA GLU A 67 -12.52 1.01 7.02
C GLU A 67 -13.08 1.94 8.11
N ASP A 68 -12.56 1.83 9.34
CA ASP A 68 -12.99 2.64 10.49
C ASP A 68 -12.77 4.15 10.27
N THR A 69 -11.72 4.52 9.54
CA THR A 69 -11.36 5.93 9.29
C THR A 69 -11.60 6.35 7.85
N GLY A 70 -11.76 5.40 6.93
CA GLY A 70 -11.86 5.66 5.50
C GLY A 70 -10.56 6.17 4.87
N LEU A 71 -9.41 5.95 5.54
CA LEU A 71 -8.10 6.45 5.12
C LEU A 71 -7.13 5.32 4.81
N TYR A 72 -6.12 5.65 4.02
CA TYR A 72 -5.03 4.74 3.67
C TYR A 72 -3.81 5.01 4.54
N TYR A 73 -3.30 3.97 5.19
CA TYR A 73 -2.14 4.03 6.06
C TYR A 73 -0.96 3.34 5.39
N ALA A 74 0.21 3.95 5.50
CA ALA A 74 1.44 3.35 5.01
C ALA A 74 1.81 2.11 5.82
N VAL A 75 2.12 1.02 5.14
CA VAL A 75 2.57 -0.26 5.71
C VAL A 75 3.87 -0.69 5.03
N SER A 76 4.82 -1.22 5.83
CA SER A 76 6.16 -1.62 5.38
C SER A 76 6.19 -3.03 4.79
#